data_AF-A0A453HYG0-F1
#
_entry.id   AF-A0A453HYG0-F1
#
_cell.length_a   1.000
_cell.length_b   1.000
_cell.length_c   1.000
_cell.angle_alpha   90.00
_cell.angle_beta   90.00
_cell.angle_gamma   90.00
#
_symmetry.space_group_name_H-M   'P 1'
#
loop_
_entity.id
_entity.type
_entity.pdbx_description
1 polymer ?
#
loop_
_entity_poly.entity_id
_entity_poly.type
_entity_poly.pdbx_seq_one_letter_code
_entity_poly.pdbx_strand_id
1 'polypeptide(L)'
;RYGSDHDNMDDDEEGSMSSAIPSEVDPLEFVYTNIPDTTHILKLDANCKHCKAKKFVSETDGFCCHNGQIELKQPEPIPELMRLWSSMDADSRHFRENIRFFNG
;
A
#
# COMPACT_ATOMS: atom_id res chain seq x y z
N ARG A 1 -35.85 28.90 27.49
CA ARG A 1 -35.63 30.25 26.91
C ARG A 1 -34.23 30.64 27.34
N TYR A 2 -33.21 30.84 26.52
CA TYR A 2 -32.95 30.87 25.07
C TYR A 2 -32.57 29.47 24.52
N GLY A 3 -32.69 29.04 23.24
CA GLY A 3 -32.82 29.73 21.93
C GLY A 3 -31.42 29.92 21.31
N SER A 4 -30.90 29.03 20.45
CA SER A 4 -30.80 29.15 18.97
C SER A 4 -29.40 28.64 18.59
N ASP A 5 -29.05 28.07 17.44
CA ASP A 5 -29.76 27.59 16.26
C ASP A 5 -28.86 26.54 15.58
N HIS A 6 -29.50 25.64 14.85
CA HIS A 6 -28.91 24.63 13.99
C HIS A 6 -28.80 25.22 12.58
N ASP A 7 -27.59 25.34 12.03
CA ASP A 7 -27.39 25.57 10.60
C ASP A 7 -26.46 24.47 10.06
N ASN A 8 -27.09 23.49 9.40
CA ASN A 8 -26.44 22.63 8.42
C ASN A 8 -25.98 23.51 7.25
N MET A 9 -24.74 23.32 6.81
CA MET A 9 -24.34 23.58 5.43
C MET A 9 -23.67 22.30 4.91
N ASP A 10 -24.50 21.48 4.28
CA ASP A 10 -24.07 20.52 3.27
C ASP A 10 -23.61 21.34 2.06
N ASP A 11 -22.31 21.39 1.81
CA ASP A 11 -21.75 21.81 0.53
C ASP A 11 -20.94 20.64 -0.02
N ASP A 12 -21.66 19.72 -0.65
CA ASP A 12 -21.10 18.76 -1.62
C ASP A 12 -20.60 19.54 -2.84
N GLU A 13 -19.42 20.12 -2.74
CA GLU A 13 -18.64 20.57 -3.89
C GLU A 13 -17.94 19.33 -4.46
N GLU A 14 -18.69 18.55 -5.25
CA GLU A 14 -18.13 17.68 -6.28
C GLU A 14 -17.50 18.59 -7.34
N GLY A 15 -16.34 19.14 -6.98
CA GLY A 15 -15.45 19.86 -7.86
C GLY A 15 -15.01 18.92 -8.96
N SER A 16 -15.74 18.97 -10.07
CA SER A 16 -15.39 18.37 -11.35
C SER A 16 -13.97 18.83 -11.72
N MET A 17 -12.96 18.02 -11.38
CA MET A 17 -11.60 18.18 -11.86
C MET A 17 -11.54 17.78 -13.34
N SER A 18 -12.23 18.52 -14.18
CA SER A 18 -12.01 18.53 -15.62
C SER A 18 -11.32 19.83 -16.00
N SER A 19 -10.12 20.00 -15.43
CA SER A 19 -9.09 20.84 -16.03
C SER A 19 -8.03 19.88 -16.55
N ALA A 20 -8.19 19.46 -17.81
CA ALA A 20 -7.13 18.80 -18.53
C ALA A 20 -5.95 19.79 -18.62
N ILE A 21 -5.03 19.70 -17.66
CA ILE A 21 -3.72 20.31 -17.76
C ILE A 21 -3.09 19.71 -19.02
N PRO A 22 -2.63 20.52 -20.00
CA PRO A 22 -1.81 20.01 -21.09
C PRO A 22 -0.66 19.24 -20.44
N SER A 23 -0.56 17.93 -20.70
CA SER A 23 0.46 17.09 -20.09
C SER A 23 1.81 17.71 -20.42
N GLU A 24 2.40 18.44 -19.49
CA GLU A 24 3.78 18.88 -19.61
C GLU A 24 4.60 17.61 -19.79
N VAL A 25 5.22 17.51 -20.96
CA VAL A 25 6.07 16.38 -21.31
C VAL A 25 7.13 16.27 -20.22
N ASP A 26 7.20 15.12 -19.53
CA ASP A 26 8.12 14.91 -18.42
C ASP A 26 9.55 15.23 -18.88
N PRO A 27 10.22 16.24 -18.32
CA PRO A 27 11.60 16.59 -18.70
C PRO A 27 12.60 15.43 -18.55
N LEU A 28 12.23 14.38 -17.82
CA LEU A 28 13.01 13.18 -17.58
C LEU A 28 12.56 11.97 -18.41
N GLU A 29 11.69 12.14 -19.42
CA GLU A 29 11.19 11.04 -20.26
C GLU A 29 12.33 10.19 -20.87
N PHE A 30 13.46 10.84 -21.21
CA PHE A 30 14.65 10.17 -21.74
C PHE A 30 15.30 9.16 -20.78
N VAL A 31 15.10 9.30 -19.47
CA VAL A 31 15.63 8.35 -18.47
C VAL A 31 14.93 7.00 -18.57
N TYR A 32 13.66 7.02 -18.97
CA TYR A 32 12.80 5.84 -19.02
C TYR A 32 12.86 5.11 -20.37
N THR A 33 13.51 5.66 -21.41
CA THR A 33 13.54 5.05 -22.75
C THR A 33 14.22 3.68 -22.82
N ASN A 34 15.02 3.33 -21.81
CA ASN A 34 15.69 2.02 -21.72
C ASN A 34 14.98 1.06 -20.76
N ILE A 35 13.89 1.47 -20.12
CA ILE A 35 13.08 0.56 -19.31
C ILE A 35 12.28 -0.30 -20.29
N PRO A 36 12.41 -1.63 -20.24
CA PRO A 36 11.62 -2.48 -21.10
C PRO A 36 10.12 -2.30 -20.82
N ASP A 37 9.32 -2.09 -21.87
CA ASP A 37 7.85 -2.07 -21.77
C ASP A 37 7.26 -3.42 -21.33
N THR A 38 8.06 -4.48 -21.42
CA THR A 38 7.69 -5.84 -21.02
C THR A 38 8.43 -6.22 -19.74
N THR A 39 7.67 -6.62 -18.73
CA THR A 39 8.25 -7.15 -17.50
C THR A 39 8.51 -8.65 -17.66
N HIS A 40 9.71 -9.10 -17.28
CA HIS A 40 9.98 -10.53 -17.16
C HIS A 40 9.23 -11.08 -15.94
N ILE A 41 8.00 -11.55 -16.18
CA ILE A 41 7.19 -12.18 -15.13
C ILE A 41 7.78 -13.56 -14.85
N LEU A 42 8.16 -13.79 -13.58
CA LEU A 42 8.56 -15.12 -13.14
C LEU A 42 7.42 -16.11 -13.35
N LYS A 43 7.77 -17.31 -13.84
CA LYS A 43 6.82 -18.41 -13.94
C LYS A 43 6.19 -18.65 -12.55
N LEU A 44 4.88 -18.83 -12.53
CA LEU A 44 4.15 -19.20 -11.34
C LEU A 44 4.49 -20.65 -10.96
N ASP A 45 4.70 -20.87 -9.67
CA ASP A 45 4.77 -22.20 -9.07
C ASP A 45 3.59 -22.37 -8.10
N ALA A 46 3.24 -23.61 -7.81
CA ALA A 46 2.20 -23.91 -6.83
C ALA A 46 2.61 -23.38 -5.44
N ASN A 47 1.67 -22.79 -4.72
CA ASN A 47 1.92 -22.35 -3.35
C ASN A 47 2.36 -23.53 -2.46
N CYS A 48 3.16 -23.24 -1.44
CA CYS A 48 3.65 -24.25 -0.52
C CYS A 48 2.48 -25.04 0.11
N LYS A 49 2.55 -26.37 0.03
CA LYS A 49 1.49 -27.25 0.57
C LYS A 49 1.27 -27.09 2.07
N HIS A 50 2.33 -26.74 2.81
CA HIS A 50 2.33 -26.58 4.26
C HIS A 50 1.80 -25.20 4.71
N CYS A 51 2.47 -24.11 4.32
CA CYS A 51 2.18 -22.77 4.83
C CYS A 51 1.43 -21.86 3.84
N LYS A 52 1.10 -22.35 2.63
CA LYS A 52 0.43 -21.60 1.55
C LYS A 52 1.18 -20.37 1.03
N ALA A 53 2.44 -20.18 1.43
CA ALA A 53 3.30 -19.14 0.87
C ALA A 53 3.44 -19.31 -0.66
N LYS A 54 3.44 -18.18 -1.38
CA LYS A 54 3.71 -18.16 -2.82
C LYS A 54 5.13 -18.65 -3.07
N LYS A 55 5.29 -19.58 -4.03
CA LYS A 55 6.59 -20.10 -4.43
C LYS A 55 7.06 -19.48 -5.73
N PHE A 56 8.38 -19.38 -5.87
CA PHE A 56 9.04 -19.07 -7.15
C PHE A 56 9.84 -20.28 -7.63
N VAL A 57 9.95 -20.44 -8.95
CA VAL A 57 10.54 -21.65 -9.58
C VAL A 57 11.96 -21.97 -9.11
N SER A 58 12.75 -20.96 -8.75
CA SER A 58 14.13 -21.14 -8.29
C SER A 58 14.29 -21.21 -6.76
N GLU A 59 13.20 -21.25 -6.00
CA GLU A 59 13.29 -21.39 -4.55
C GLU A 59 13.67 -22.83 -4.15
N THR A 60 14.53 -22.93 -3.13
CA THR A 60 14.87 -24.22 -2.52
C THR A 60 13.69 -24.77 -1.73
N ASP A 61 13.61 -26.09 -1.64
CA ASP A 61 12.63 -26.75 -0.80
C ASP A 61 12.72 -26.29 0.66
N GLY A 62 11.57 -25.94 1.22
CA GLY A 62 11.47 -25.46 2.60
C GLY A 62 11.90 -24.02 2.83
N PHE A 63 12.22 -23.22 1.80
CA PHE A 63 12.56 -21.80 1.98
C PHE A 63 11.53 -21.02 2.83
N CYS A 64 10.24 -21.30 2.64
CA CYS A 64 9.15 -20.59 3.33
C CYS A 64 8.78 -21.11 4.73
N CYS A 65 9.00 -22.38 5.05
CA CYS A 65 8.51 -22.99 6.30
C CYS A 65 9.30 -24.22 6.75
N HIS A 66 10.52 -24.37 6.24
CA HIS A 66 11.37 -25.53 6.46
C HIS A 66 10.62 -26.87 6.27
N ASN A 67 9.94 -26.99 5.13
CA ASN A 67 9.16 -28.18 4.76
C ASN A 67 8.07 -28.53 5.79
N GLY A 68 7.44 -27.51 6.38
CA GLY A 68 6.37 -27.64 7.38
C GLY A 68 6.84 -27.74 8.83
N GLN A 69 8.15 -27.66 9.10
CA GLN A 69 8.68 -27.66 10.47
C GLN A 69 8.48 -26.30 11.17
N ILE A 70 8.38 -25.21 10.39
CA ILE A 70 8.11 -23.87 10.91
C ILE A 70 6.66 -23.52 10.64
N GLU A 71 5.90 -23.31 11.72
CA GLU A 71 4.55 -22.76 11.65
C GLU A 71 4.64 -21.23 11.56
N LEU A 72 4.28 -20.68 10.40
CA LEU A 72 4.16 -19.24 10.22
C LEU A 72 2.87 -18.77 10.90
N LYS A 73 3.00 -18.08 12.03
CA LYS A 73 1.86 -17.41 12.65
C LYS A 73 1.45 -16.20 11.80
N GLN A 74 0.16 -16.10 11.49
CA GLN A 74 -0.45 -14.89 10.98
C GLN A 74 -1.22 -14.23 12.13
N PRO A 75 -0.54 -13.43 12.99
CA PRO A 75 -1.24 -12.72 14.04
C PRO A 75 -2.23 -11.74 13.41
N GLU A 76 -3.37 -11.56 14.06
CA GLU A 76 -4.28 -10.49 13.69
C GLU A 76 -3.55 -9.14 13.83
N PRO A 77 -3.59 -8.27 12.81
CA PRO A 77 -2.94 -6.98 12.91
C PRO A 77 -3.52 -6.18 14.08
N ILE A 78 -2.64 -5.64 14.93
CA ILE A 78 -3.07 -4.78 16.04
C ILE A 78 -3.80 -3.55 15.43
N PRO A 79 -5.07 -3.28 15.76
CA PRO A 79 -5.87 -2.25 15.11
C PRO A 79 -5.23 -0.86 15.13
N GLU A 80 -4.58 -0.50 16.23
CA GLU A 80 -3.90 0.79 16.37
C GLU A 80 -2.72 0.92 15.39
N LEU A 81 -1.98 -0.16 15.15
CA LEU A 81 -0.92 -0.17 14.14
C LEU A 81 -1.53 0.00 12.75
N MET A 82 -2.61 -0.73 12.43
CA MET A 82 -3.28 -0.59 11.14
C MET A 82 -3.78 0.84 10.89
N ARG A 83 -4.32 1.51 11.92
CA ARG A 83 -4.71 2.92 11.86
C ARG A 83 -3.51 3.82 11.53
N LEU A 84 -2.36 3.61 12.17
CA LEU A 84 -1.16 4.41 11.87
C LEU A 84 -0.72 4.29 10.41
N TRP A 85 -0.99 3.15 9.76
CA TRP A 85 -0.68 2.94 8.35
C TRP A 85 -1.75 3.45 7.37
N SER A 86 -2.95 3.81 7.84
CA SER A 86 -4.07 4.16 6.98
C SER A 86 -4.04 5.58 6.42
N SER A 87 -3.24 6.49 7.03
CA SER A 87 -3.18 7.91 6.67
C SER A 87 -4.52 8.66 6.76
N MET A 88 -5.52 8.09 7.43
CA MET A 88 -6.87 8.64 7.48
C MET A 88 -6.95 9.91 8.34
N ASP A 89 -6.20 9.93 9.43
CA ASP A 89 -6.13 11.00 10.42
C ASP A 89 -4.76 11.71 10.44
N ALA A 90 -4.72 12.86 11.13
CA ALA A 90 -3.55 13.73 11.11
C ALA A 90 -2.31 13.07 11.72
N ASP A 91 -2.50 12.27 12.78
CA ASP A 91 -1.42 11.54 13.44
C ASP A 91 -0.91 10.37 12.57
N SER A 92 -1.78 9.64 11.86
CA SER A 92 -1.35 8.57 10.95
C SER A 92 -0.61 9.11 9.72
N ARG A 93 -1.00 10.27 9.17
CA ARG A 93 -0.22 10.96 8.13
C ARG A 93 1.17 11.35 8.62
N HIS A 94 1.22 12.01 9.78
CA HIS A 94 2.48 12.43 10.38
C HIS A 94 3.40 11.23 10.67
N PHE A 95 2.84 10.15 11.21
CA PHE A 95 3.57 8.90 11.43
C PHE A 95 4.16 8.35 10.13
N ARG A 96 3.36 8.28 9.06
CA ARG A 96 3.79 7.72 7.77
C ARG A 96 4.88 8.56 7.10
N GLU A 97 4.76 9.88 7.15
CA GLU A 97 5.77 10.82 6.61
C GLU A 97 7.10 10.72 7.37
N ASN A 98 7.05 10.43 8.67
CA ASN A 98 8.22 10.43 9.55
C ASN A 98 8.60 9.01 10.00
N ILE A 99 8.16 7.97 9.29
CA ILE A 99 8.27 6.59 9.76
C ILE A 99 9.72 6.14 10.00
N ARG A 100 10.67 6.67 9.20
CA ARG A 100 12.11 6.41 9.39
C ARG A 100 12.65 6.97 10.70
N PHE A 101 12.09 8.07 11.20
CA PHE A 101 12.44 8.64 12.49
C PHE A 101 11.90 7.78 13.64
N PHE A 102 10.66 7.28 13.51
CA PHE A 102 10.03 6.44 14.54
C PHE A 102 10.61 5.01 14.62
N ASN A 103 11.02 4.43 13.49
CA ASN A 103 11.55 3.06 13.40
C ASN A 103 13.09 2.99 13.37
N GLY A 104 13.77 4.08 13.74
CA GLY A 104 15.23 4.19 13.76
C GLY A 104 15.92 3.14 14.63
#